data_AF-A0A4U9D8G5-F1
#
_entry.id   AF-A0A4U9D8G5-F1
#
_cell.length_a   1.000
_cell.length_b   1.000
_cell.length_c   1.000
_cell.angle_alpha   90.00
_cell.angle_beta   90.00
_cell.angle_gamma   90.00
#
_symmetry.space_group_name_H-M   'P 1'
#
loop_
_entity.id
_entity.type
_entity.pdbx_description
1 polymer ?
#
loop_
_entity_poly.entity_id
_entity_poly.type
_entity_poly.pdbx_seq_one_letter_code
_entity_poly.pdbx_strand_id
1 'polypeptide(L)' 'MIISNPPFHDGLQTSQEAAQTLIRGAVRHLGSGGELRIVANAFLPYPDVLDEIFGFHEVLAQTGRFKVYRTVMTRQAKK' A
#
# COMPACT_ATOMS: atom_id res chain seq x y z
N MET A 1 6.09 11.57 -4.01
CA MET A 1 6.08 10.56 -2.93
C MET A 1 4.75 10.66 -2.22
N ILE A 2 4.13 9.53 -1.89
CA ILE A 2 2.89 9.43 -1.13
C ILE A 2 3.16 8.60 0.12
N ILE A 3 2.71 9.08 1.27
CA ILE A 3 2.80 8.38 2.56
C ILE A 3 1.41 8.28 3.19
N SER A 4 1.09 7.16 3.83
CA SER A 4 -0.20 7.01 4.51
C SER A 4 -0.17 6.01 5.65
N ASN A 5 -1.08 6.22 6.60
CA ASN A 5 -1.50 5.27 7.62
C ASN A 5 -3.03 5.11 7.48
N PRO A 6 -3.52 4.21 6.61
CA PRO A 6 -4.94 4.04 6.37
C PRO A 6 -5.71 3.75 7.67
N PRO A 7 -6.95 4.23 7.80
CA PRO A 7 -7.74 4.00 8.99
C PRO A 7 -7.95 2.51 9.23
N PHE A 8 -7.86 2.11 10.49
CA PHE A 8 -8.11 0.74 10.94
C PHE A 8 -9.18 0.76 12.04
N HIS A 9 -10.24 -0.01 11.87
CA HIS A 9 -11.31 -0.22 12.83
C HIS A 9 -11.74 -1.69 12.83
N ASP A 10 -12.48 -2.12 13.86
CA ASP A 10 -12.88 -3.53 14.02
C ASP A 10 -13.80 -4.05 12.89
N GLY A 11 -14.26 -3.18 11.99
CA GLY A 11 -14.91 -3.52 10.74
C GLY A 11 -13.89 -3.79 9.62
N LEU A 12 -13.46 -5.05 9.51
CA LEU A 12 -12.42 -5.50 8.57
C LEU A 12 -12.65 -5.02 7.12
N GLN A 13 -13.90 -5.02 6.64
CA GLN A 13 -14.24 -4.66 5.26
C GLN A 13 -13.96 -3.20 4.92
N THR A 14 -14.45 -2.26 5.72
CA THR A 14 -14.31 -0.82 5.39
C THR A 14 -12.87 -0.34 5.55
N SER A 15 -12.07 -0.90 6.47
CA SER A 15 -10.63 -0.60 6.55
C SER A 15 -9.87 -1.08 5.30
N GLN A 16 -10.26 -2.24 4.76
CA GLN A 16 -9.68 -2.78 3.53
C GLN A 16 -10.04 -1.94 2.30
N GLU A 17 -11.29 -1.48 2.18
CA GLU A 17 -11.72 -0.64 1.06
C GLU A 17 -10.96 0.70 0.99
N ALA A 18 -10.77 1.37 2.13
CA ALA A 18 -10.03 2.63 2.19
C ALA A 18 -8.56 2.44 1.75
N ALA A 19 -7.93 1.38 2.23
CA ALA A 19 -6.58 0.98 1.85
C ALA A 19 -6.44 0.66 0.35
N GLN A 20 -7.35 -0.15 -0.19
CA GLN A 20 -7.35 -0.51 -1.60
C GLN A 20 -7.56 0.71 -2.49
N THR A 21 -8.48 1.60 -2.11
CA THR A 21 -8.74 2.84 -2.83
C THR A 21 -7.50 3.73 -2.86
N LEU A 22 -6.78 3.84 -1.75
CA LEU A 22 -5.51 4.56 -1.69
C LEU A 22 -4.47 3.93 -2.64
N ILE A 23 -4.24 2.61 -2.56
CA ILE A 23 -3.20 1.92 -3.35
C ILE A 23 -3.51 2.03 -4.85
N ARG A 24 -4.74 1.72 -5.26
CA ARG A 24 -5.20 1.82 -6.66
C ARG A 24 -5.23 3.27 -7.16
N GLY A 25 -5.42 4.24 -6.27
CA GLY A 25 -5.39 5.66 -6.60
C GLY A 25 -3.97 6.22 -6.78
N ALA A 26 -3.02 5.72 -5.99
CA ALA A 26 -1.66 6.26 -5.92
C ALA A 26 -0.93 6.26 -7.28
N VAL A 27 -1.15 5.25 -8.13
CA VAL A 27 -0.53 5.17 -9.47
C VAL A 27 -0.87 6.35 -10.39
N ARG A 28 -2.00 7.03 -10.16
CA ARG A 28 -2.40 8.22 -10.94
C ARG A 28 -1.68 9.49 -10.49
N HIS A 29 -1.11 9.48 -9.29
CA HIS A 29 -0.49 10.64 -8.66
C HIS A 29 1.02 10.50 -8.48
N LEU A 30 1.59 9.33 -8.77
CA LEU A 30 3.04 9.09 -8.76
C LEU A 30 3.62 9.20 -10.17
N GLY A 31 4.65 10.03 -10.33
CA GLY A 31 5.53 10.00 -11.50
C GLY A 31 6.46 8.80 -11.48
N SER A 32 7.20 8.58 -12.57
CA SER A 32 8.22 7.51 -12.66
C SER A 32 9.23 7.62 -11.53
N GLY A 33 9.49 6.51 -10.83
CA GLY A 33 10.38 6.47 -9.65
C GLY A 33 9.75 7.03 -8.37
N GLY A 34 8.50 7.50 -8.42
CA GLY A 34 7.77 7.96 -7.25
C GLY A 34 7.40 6.81 -6.32
N GLU A 35 7.48 7.05 -5.01
CA GLU A 35 7.23 6.02 -4.00
C GLU A 35 5.86 6.15 -3.32
N LEU A 36 5.25 5.01 -3.02
CA LEU A 36 4.18 4.86 -2.04
C LEU A 36 4.73 4.16 -0.81
N ARG A 37 4.52 4.74 0.38
CA ARG A 37 4.83 4.10 1.66
C ARG A 37 3.60 4.06 2.55
N ILE A 38 3.30 2.88 3.08
CA ILE A 38 2.11 2.65 3.90
C ILE A 38 2.51 1.91 5.17
N VAL A 39 2.10 2.42 6.33
CA VAL A 39 2.09 1.62 7.56
C VAL A 39 0.71 1.01 7.74
N ALA A 40 0.64 -0.29 8.05
CA ALA A 40 -0.62 -0.98 8.26
C ALA A 40 -0.51 -2.21 9.15
N ASN A 41 -1.66 -2.72 9.62
CA ASN A 41 -1.73 -3.92 10.44
C ASN A 41 -1.24 -5.15 9.66
N ALA A 42 -0.37 -5.96 10.28
CA ALA A 42 0.34 -7.04 9.61
C ALA A 42 -0.54 -8.21 9.12
N PHE A 43 -1.76 -8.36 9.67
CA PHE A 43 -2.70 -9.43 9.33
C PHE A 43 -3.60 -9.11 8.12
N LEU A 44 -3.61 -7.86 7.66
CA LEU A 44 -4.42 -7.44 6.52
C LEU A 44 -3.66 -7.72 5.21
N PRO A 45 -4.36 -8.09 4.12
CA PRO A 45 -3.75 -8.53 2.86
C PRO A 45 -3.29 -7.35 1.97
N TYR A 46 -2.52 -6.43 2.53
CA TYR A 46 -1.91 -5.33 1.77
C TYR A 46 -0.89 -5.77 0.70
N PRO A 47 -0.04 -6.79 0.95
CA PRO A 47 0.93 -7.27 -0.02
C PRO A 47 0.29 -7.61 -1.38
N ASP A 48 -0.84 -8.33 -1.36
CA ASP A 48 -1.51 -8.79 -2.57
C ASP A 48 -1.92 -7.64 -3.48
N VAL A 49 -2.45 -6.56 -2.90
CA VAL A 49 -2.91 -5.39 -3.68
C VAL A 49 -1.74 -4.52 -4.12
N LEU A 50 -0.68 -4.44 -3.32
CA LEU A 50 0.55 -3.75 -3.73
C LEU A 50 1.21 -4.46 -4.92
N ASP A 51 1.30 -5.79 -4.87
CA ASP A 51 1.87 -6.59 -5.96
C ASP A 51 0.96 -6.60 -7.19
N GLU A 52 -0.36 -6.62 -7.01
CA GLU A 52 -1.32 -6.51 -8.12
C GLU A 52 -1.14 -5.21 -8.90
N ILE A 53 -0.94 -4.09 -8.20
CA ILE A 53 -0.94 -2.74 -8.76
C ILE A 53 0.45 -2.27 -9.17
N PHE A 54 1.48 -2.51 -8.35
CA PHE A 54 2.83 -2.03 -8.61
C PHE A 54 3.79 -3.12 -9.10
N GLY A 55 3.39 -4.39 -9.04
CA GLY A 55 4.20 -5.55 -9.43
C GLY A 55 5.15 -6.05 -8.34
N PHE A 56 5.42 -5.24 -7.32
CA PHE A 56 6.26 -5.61 -6.19
C PHE A 56 6.00 -4.70 -4.97
N HIS A 57 6.44 -5.17 -3.81
CA HIS A 57 6.56 -4.39 -2.59
C HIS A 57 7.80 -4.79 -1.79
N GLU A 58 8.18 -3.93 -0.84
CA GLU A 58 9.22 -4.18 0.16
C GLU A 58 8.66 -3.89 1.55
N VAL A 59 9.13 -4.62 2.56
CA VAL A 59 8.85 -4.31 3.97
C VAL A 59 10.06 -3.58 4.55
N LEU A 60 9.92 -2.28 4.82
CA LEU A 60 10.99 -1.45 5.36
C LEU A 60 11.18 -1.63 6.86
N ALA A 61 10.09 -1.89 7.58
CA ALA A 61 10.08 -2.09 9.02
C ALA A 61 8.88 -2.96 9.42
N GLN A 62 9.02 -3.72 10.50
CA GLN A 62 7.93 -4.51 11.05
C GLN A 62 8.01 -4.62 12.57
N THR A 63 6.84 -4.69 13.18
CA THR A 63 6.64 -5.07 14.59
C THR A 63 5.68 -6.26 14.63
N GLY A 64 5.32 -6.73 15.83
CA GLY A 64 4.30 -7.79 15.96
C GLY A 64 2.91 -7.38 15.45
N ARG A 65 2.61 -6.08 15.35
CA ARG A 65 1.29 -5.57 14.97
C ARG A 65 1.27 -4.85 13.63
N PHE A 66 2.36 -4.20 13.24
CA PHE A 66 2.42 -3.30 12.08
C PHE A 66 3.55 -3.64 11.13
N LYS A 67 3.34 -3.37 9.84
CA LYS A 67 4.37 -3.41 8.79
C LYS A 67 4.38 -2.08 8.05
N VAL A 68 5.58 -1.62 7.69
CA VAL A 68 5.78 -0.48 6.79
C VAL A 68 6.14 -1.02 5.42
N TYR A 69 5.24 -0.85 4.46
CA TYR A 69 5.42 -1.24 3.08
C TYR A 69 5.97 -0.08 2.26
N ARG A 70 6.80 -0.40 1.26
CA ARG A 70 7.26 0.49 0.20
C ARG A 70 6.99 -0.15 -1.15
N THR A 71 6.57 0.66 -2.11
CA THR A 71 6.60 0.30 -3.52
C THR A 71 6.96 1.53 -4.37
N VAL A 72 7.43 1.30 -5.59
CA VAL A 72 7.90 2.35 -6.50
C VAL A 72 7.11 2.28 -7.80
N MET A 73 6.70 3.44 -8.30
CA MET A 73 6.07 3.56 -9.61
C MET A 73 7.09 3.24 -10.70
N THR A 74 6.92 2.07 -11.32
CA THR A 74 7.71 1.63 -12.47
C THR A 74 6.82 1.54 -13.71
N ARG A 75 7.42 1.22 -14.87
CA ARG A 75 6.65 0.95 -16.10
C ARG A 75 5.72 -0.26 -16.00
N GLN A 76 5.92 -1.14 -15.02
CA GLN A 76 5.12 -2.35 -14.84
C GLN A 76 3.84 -2.11 -14.02
N ALA A 77 3.71 -0.95 -13.38
CA ALA A 77 2.54 -0.64 -12.57
C ALA A 77 1.27 -0.57 -13.43
N LYS A 78 0.20 -1.21 -12.97
CA LYS A 78 -1.12 -1.20 -13.61
C LYS A 78 -1.82 0.13 -13.35
N LYS A 79 -2.34 0.74 -14.42
CA LYS A 79 -3.17 1.96 -14.35
C LYS A 79 -4.65 1.61 -14.25
#